data_AF-A0A378WT99-F1
#
_entry.id   AF-A0A378WT99-F1
#
_cell.length_a   1.000
_cell.length_b   1.000
_cell.length_c   1.000
_cell.angle_alpha   90.00
_cell.angle_beta   90.00
_cell.angle_gamma   90.00
#
_symmetry.space_group_name_H-M   'P 1'
#
loop_
_entity.id
_entity.type
_entity.pdbx_description
1 polymer ?
#
loop_
_entity_poly.entity_id
_entity_poly.type
_entity_poly.pdbx_seq_one_letter_code
_entity_poly.pdbx_strand_id
1 'polypeptide(L)'
;MTVDATPAATQRLRVLPPDRWRARAQAHRDRVDDMVGPYLRQRADGRKHPVIDFLFTYYGHKPAQLRRWHPGFGVALADAEEYAQRRGYRRVETADGPAHTADPAFLDRRRDTVEFVAALLAATAARPAQLSCFGLHEWAMVYRSEDVRHRQVPLRLGRAGTDAVVDSMSLRCTHFDAFRFFTPRPRRAIPNTSPATTRSAGNSPAACTRVWTCTSGRSSWCR
;
A
#
# COMPACT_ATOMS: atom_id res chain seq x y z
N MET A 1 17.88 36.56 18.05
CA MET A 1 18.38 35.19 17.82
C MET A 1 18.16 34.88 16.35
N THR A 2 19.16 35.16 15.53
CA THR A 2 19.21 34.80 14.12
C THR A 2 19.39 33.30 14.01
N VAL A 3 18.42 32.61 13.40
CA VAL A 3 18.53 31.18 13.09
C VAL A 3 19.46 31.09 11.90
N ASP A 4 20.71 30.76 12.16
CA ASP A 4 21.71 30.51 11.12
C ASP A 4 21.24 29.31 10.29
N ALA A 5 20.87 29.57 9.04
CA ALA A 5 20.55 28.53 8.09
C ALA A 5 21.85 27.76 7.80
N THR A 6 22.01 26.60 8.44
CA THR A 6 23.08 25.66 8.11
C THR A 6 23.00 25.39 6.60
N PRO A 7 24.06 25.64 5.81
CA PRO A 7 24.03 25.32 4.40
C PRO A 7 23.78 23.82 4.27
N ALA A 8 22.69 23.47 3.58
CA ALA A 8 22.33 22.09 3.31
C ALA A 8 23.56 21.36 2.78
N ALA A 9 24.04 20.35 3.51
CA ALA A 9 25.21 19.58 3.12
C ALA A 9 25.08 19.21 1.65
N THR A 10 26.05 19.64 0.82
CA THR A 10 26.08 19.33 -0.61
C THR A 10 26.13 17.83 -0.75
N GLN A 11 24.95 17.22 -0.96
CA GLN A 11 24.81 15.78 -1.04
C GLN A 11 25.67 15.30 -2.22
N ARG A 12 26.69 14.48 -1.95
CA ARG A 12 27.49 13.87 -3.01
C ARG A 12 26.57 12.98 -3.85
N LEU A 13 26.20 13.47 -5.03
CA LEU A 13 25.38 12.72 -5.98
C LEU A 13 26.25 11.69 -6.69
N ARG A 14 25.78 10.45 -6.75
CA ARG A 14 26.36 9.43 -7.63
C ARG A 14 25.77 9.61 -9.02
N VAL A 15 26.59 9.99 -9.99
CA VAL A 15 26.16 10.12 -11.39
C VAL A 15 26.08 8.72 -12.03
N LEU A 16 24.96 8.40 -12.66
CA LEU A 16 24.80 7.22 -13.50
C LEU A 16 24.91 7.62 -14.97
N PRO A 17 25.78 6.96 -15.75
CA PRO A 17 25.89 7.23 -17.18
C PRO A 17 24.66 6.70 -17.95
N PRO A 18 24.43 7.19 -19.17
CA PRO A 18 23.18 6.98 -19.91
C PRO A 18 22.86 5.51 -20.18
N ASP A 19 23.87 4.73 -20.56
CA ASP A 19 23.77 3.29 -20.79
C ASP A 19 23.28 2.54 -19.54
N ARG A 20 23.84 2.86 -18.37
CA ARG A 20 23.55 2.18 -17.11
C ARG A 20 22.16 2.48 -16.60
N TRP A 21 21.75 3.75 -16.58
CA TRP A 21 20.43 4.08 -16.04
C TRP A 21 19.31 3.68 -17.02
N ARG A 22 19.52 3.79 -18.34
CA ARG A 22 18.53 3.34 -19.33
C ARG A 22 18.34 1.84 -19.27
N ALA A 23 19.41 1.06 -19.09
CA ALA A 23 19.32 -0.39 -18.87
C ALA A 23 18.52 -0.74 -17.60
N ARG A 24 18.75 -0.03 -16.48
CA ARG A 24 17.98 -0.23 -15.24
C ARG A 24 16.52 0.15 -15.38
N ALA A 25 16.23 1.25 -16.07
CA ALA A 25 14.88 1.70 -16.37
C ALA A 25 14.14 0.68 -17.24
N GLN A 26 14.81 0.14 -18.27
CA GLN A 26 14.24 -0.90 -19.13
C GLN A 26 13.96 -2.18 -18.34
N ALA A 27 14.92 -2.69 -17.58
CA ALA A 27 14.72 -3.88 -16.75
C ALA A 27 13.59 -3.72 -15.74
N HIS A 28 13.35 -2.51 -15.23
CA HIS A 28 12.18 -2.21 -14.39
C HIS A 28 10.88 -2.27 -15.18
N ARG A 29 10.84 -1.65 -16.38
CA ARG A 29 9.66 -1.72 -17.26
C ARG A 29 9.32 -3.17 -17.60
N ASP A 30 10.32 -3.97 -17.96
CA ASP A 30 10.12 -5.39 -18.31
C ASP A 30 9.53 -6.20 -17.16
N ARG A 31 10.04 -6.04 -15.92
CA ARG A 31 9.46 -6.71 -14.73
C ARG A 31 8.02 -6.30 -14.47
N VAL A 32 7.70 -5.01 -14.64
CA VAL A 32 6.33 -4.53 -14.46
C VAL A 32 5.44 -5.06 -15.59
N ASP A 33 5.92 -5.06 -16.83
CA ASP A 33 5.20 -5.55 -17.99
C ASP A 33 4.90 -7.05 -17.93
N ASP A 34 5.81 -7.85 -17.39
CA ASP A 34 5.54 -9.26 -17.10
C ASP A 34 4.40 -9.42 -16.08
N MET A 35 4.42 -8.62 -15.01
CA MET A 35 3.41 -8.67 -13.94
C MET A 35 2.03 -8.17 -14.37
N VAL A 36 1.93 -7.05 -15.10
CA VAL A 36 0.64 -6.39 -15.40
C VAL A 36 0.25 -6.44 -16.89
N GLY A 37 1.15 -6.85 -17.77
CA GLY A 37 0.93 -6.91 -19.22
C GLY A 37 -0.22 -7.83 -19.64
N PRO A 38 -0.32 -9.07 -19.13
CA PRO A 38 -1.46 -9.95 -19.42
C PRO A 38 -2.81 -9.29 -19.07
N TYR A 39 -2.90 -8.67 -17.90
CA TYR A 39 -4.10 -7.95 -17.47
C TYR A 39 -4.41 -6.75 -18.38
N LEU A 40 -3.40 -5.99 -18.80
CA LEU A 40 -3.61 -4.85 -19.69
C LEU A 40 -4.09 -5.25 -21.08
N ARG A 41 -3.60 -6.37 -21.63
CA ARG A 41 -4.13 -6.94 -22.88
C ARG A 41 -5.60 -7.33 -22.72
N GLN A 42 -5.93 -8.06 -21.65
CA GLN A 42 -7.32 -8.42 -21.35
C GLN A 42 -8.23 -7.20 -21.27
N ARG A 43 -7.78 -6.15 -20.58
CA ARG A 43 -8.52 -4.90 -20.43
C ARG A 43 -8.68 -4.12 -21.75
N ALA A 44 -7.67 -4.13 -22.62
CA ALA A 44 -7.75 -3.53 -23.94
C ALA A 44 -8.83 -4.20 -24.81
N ASP A 45 -9.01 -5.51 -24.65
CA ASP A 45 -10.08 -6.28 -25.30
C ASP A 45 -11.45 -6.13 -24.60
N GLY A 46 -11.58 -5.22 -23.63
CA GLY A 46 -12.82 -4.99 -22.88
C GLY A 46 -13.12 -6.02 -21.78
N ARG A 47 -12.22 -6.99 -21.54
CA ARG A 47 -12.39 -7.98 -20.47
C ARG A 47 -12.07 -7.36 -19.11
N LYS A 48 -12.90 -7.66 -18.11
CA LYS A 48 -12.71 -7.22 -16.72
C LYS A 48 -12.06 -8.33 -15.90
N HIS A 49 -11.20 -7.94 -14.97
CA HIS A 49 -10.66 -8.83 -13.96
C HIS A 49 -11.02 -8.28 -12.57
N PRO A 50 -12.03 -8.84 -11.88
CA PRO A 50 -12.63 -8.21 -10.71
C PRO A 50 -11.63 -7.88 -9.59
N VAL A 51 -10.66 -8.77 -9.34
CA VAL A 51 -9.63 -8.54 -8.32
C VAL A 51 -8.62 -7.46 -8.74
N ILE A 52 -8.00 -7.57 -9.91
CA ILE A 52 -6.98 -6.63 -10.36
C ILE A 52 -7.57 -5.24 -10.61
N ASP A 53 -8.77 -5.16 -11.20
CA ASP A 53 -9.51 -3.90 -11.37
C ASP A 53 -9.79 -3.23 -10.02
N PHE A 54 -10.19 -4.04 -9.02
CA PHE A 54 -10.40 -3.56 -7.66
C PHE A 54 -9.10 -3.04 -7.03
N LEU A 55 -7.98 -3.75 -7.13
CA LEU A 55 -6.69 -3.32 -6.56
C LEU A 55 -6.25 -1.95 -7.10
N PHE A 56 -6.39 -1.73 -8.41
CA PHE A 56 -6.04 -0.46 -9.02
C PHE A 56 -6.97 0.69 -8.64
N THR A 57 -8.24 0.38 -8.41
CA THR A 57 -9.23 1.35 -7.93
C THR A 57 -9.04 1.68 -6.45
N TYR A 58 -8.78 0.66 -5.63
CA TYR A 58 -8.68 0.76 -4.18
C TYR A 58 -7.39 1.47 -3.74
N TYR A 59 -6.24 1.06 -4.28
CA TYR A 59 -4.95 1.65 -3.91
C TYR A 59 -4.54 2.84 -4.80
N GLY A 60 -5.22 3.06 -5.93
CA GLY A 60 -4.94 4.16 -6.85
C GLY A 60 -3.61 4.07 -7.61
N HIS A 61 -2.89 2.94 -7.54
CA HIS A 61 -1.57 2.75 -8.16
C HIS A 61 -1.66 2.31 -9.62
N LYS A 62 -1.97 3.23 -10.53
CA LYS A 62 -2.19 2.89 -11.96
C LYS A 62 -0.98 2.18 -12.58
N PRO A 63 -1.18 1.22 -13.52
CA PRO A 63 -0.08 0.52 -14.20
C PRO A 63 0.98 1.44 -14.81
N ALA A 64 0.57 2.57 -15.41
CA ALA A 64 1.49 3.56 -15.96
C ALA A 64 2.41 4.19 -14.90
N GLN A 65 1.95 4.34 -13.66
CA GLN A 65 2.77 4.82 -12.55
C GLN A 65 3.77 3.75 -12.10
N LEU A 66 3.34 2.48 -12.04
CA LEU A 66 4.21 1.36 -11.67
C LEU A 66 5.37 1.16 -12.64
N ARG A 67 5.13 1.37 -13.95
CA ARG A 67 6.18 1.30 -14.99
C ARG A 67 7.25 2.38 -14.86
N ARG A 68 6.97 3.45 -14.12
CA ARG A 68 7.90 4.57 -14.00
C ARG A 68 9.05 4.19 -13.06
N TRP A 69 10.24 4.08 -13.64
CA TRP A 69 11.47 3.86 -12.88
C TRP A 69 11.99 5.14 -12.24
N HIS A 70 12.58 5.00 -11.04
CA HIS A 70 13.20 6.08 -10.27
C HIS A 70 14.63 5.64 -9.86
N PRO A 71 15.66 6.49 -10.01
CA PRO A 71 17.05 6.12 -9.70
C PRO A 71 17.34 6.01 -8.20
N GLY A 72 16.45 6.57 -7.38
CA GLY A 72 16.60 6.69 -5.93
C GLY A 72 17.15 8.07 -5.55
N PHE A 73 17.19 8.36 -4.26
CA PHE A 73 17.81 9.60 -3.75
C PHE A 73 19.33 9.49 -3.73
N GLY A 74 20.00 10.62 -3.91
CA GLY A 74 21.47 10.67 -4.01
C GLY A 74 22.04 10.19 -5.35
N VAL A 75 21.20 10.03 -6.37
CA VAL A 75 21.61 9.56 -7.71
C VAL A 75 21.20 10.58 -8.76
N ALA A 76 22.17 11.00 -9.57
CA ALA A 76 21.97 11.87 -10.72
C ALA A 76 22.06 11.06 -12.03
N LEU A 77 21.26 11.43 -13.03
CA LEU A 77 21.21 10.79 -14.34
C LEU A 77 21.82 11.72 -15.38
N ALA A 78 22.91 11.29 -16.02
CA ALA A 78 23.48 12.01 -17.16
C ALA A 78 22.59 11.83 -18.40
N ASP A 79 22.53 12.84 -19.27
CA ASP A 79 21.76 12.83 -20.53
C ASP A 79 20.31 12.32 -20.35
N ALA A 80 19.61 12.95 -19.42
CA ALA A 80 18.31 12.52 -18.92
C ALA A 80 17.26 13.64 -19.01
N GLU A 81 17.25 14.41 -20.09
CA GLU A 81 16.31 15.51 -20.32
C GLU A 81 14.84 15.07 -20.22
N GLU A 82 14.55 13.78 -20.47
CA GLU A 82 13.23 13.18 -20.24
C GLU A 82 12.74 13.26 -18.78
N TYR A 83 13.62 13.60 -17.83
CA TYR A 83 13.29 13.86 -16.43
C TYR A 83 13.09 15.35 -16.11
N ALA A 84 13.39 16.28 -17.02
CA ALA A 84 13.25 17.72 -16.79
C ALA A 84 11.81 18.13 -16.46
N GLN A 85 10.82 17.56 -17.18
CA GLN A 85 9.40 17.86 -16.95
C GLN A 85 8.73 16.98 -15.89
N ARG A 86 9.50 16.07 -15.28
CA ARG A 86 8.94 15.11 -14.34
C ARG A 86 8.87 15.70 -12.94
N ARG A 87 7.67 15.75 -12.38
CA ARG A 87 7.46 16.15 -10.97
C ARG A 87 8.40 15.39 -10.03
N GLY A 88 9.07 16.14 -9.16
CA GLY A 88 10.00 15.61 -8.15
C GLY A 88 11.43 15.46 -8.64
N TYR A 89 11.77 15.99 -9.82
CA TYR A 89 13.14 16.02 -10.34
C TYR A 89 13.59 17.46 -10.57
N ARG A 90 14.91 17.66 -10.49
CA ARG A 90 15.57 18.93 -10.83
C ARG A 90 16.83 18.66 -11.64
N ARG A 91 17.20 19.63 -12.48
CA ARG A 91 18.51 19.66 -13.15
C ARG A 91 19.59 20.12 -12.18
N VAL A 92 20.78 19.55 -12.31
CA VAL A 92 22.01 19.89 -11.58
C VAL A 92 23.19 19.87 -12.52
N GLU A 93 24.22 20.65 -12.21
CA GLU A 93 25.51 20.58 -12.92
C GLU A 93 26.46 19.64 -12.16
N THR A 94 27.16 18.77 -12.89
CA THR A 94 28.12 17.80 -12.35
C THR A 94 29.47 17.96 -13.05
N ALA A 95 30.53 17.29 -12.56
CA ALA A 95 31.84 17.30 -13.21
C ALA A 95 31.79 16.80 -14.67
N ASP A 96 30.86 15.88 -14.96
CA ASP A 96 30.67 15.27 -16.28
C ASP A 96 29.59 15.98 -17.13
N GLY A 97 29.11 17.15 -16.67
CA GLY A 97 28.08 17.96 -17.35
C GLY A 97 26.70 17.93 -16.67
N PRO A 98 25.64 18.37 -17.37
CA PRO A 98 24.30 18.48 -16.80
C PRO A 98 23.68 17.11 -16.54
N ALA A 99 23.01 16.99 -15.39
CA ALA A 99 22.35 15.76 -14.96
C ALA A 99 21.00 16.06 -14.28
N HIS A 100 20.17 15.03 -14.13
CA HIS A 100 18.87 15.13 -13.44
C HIS A 100 18.83 14.24 -12.20
N THR A 101 18.41 14.79 -11.07
CA THR A 101 18.29 14.07 -9.79
C THR A 101 16.92 14.32 -9.18
N ALA A 102 16.52 13.44 -8.26
CA ALA A 102 15.36 13.69 -7.42
C ALA A 102 15.57 14.98 -6.61
N ASP A 103 14.52 15.81 -6.54
CA ASP A 103 14.54 17.11 -5.88
C ASP A 103 14.39 16.93 -4.36
N PRO A 104 15.38 17.35 -3.55
CA PRO A 104 15.29 17.35 -2.09
C PRO A 104 14.10 18.15 -1.56
N ALA A 105 13.70 19.25 -2.20
CA ALA A 105 12.54 20.02 -1.75
C ALA A 105 11.23 19.22 -1.92
N PHE A 106 11.19 18.29 -2.87
CA PHE A 106 10.08 17.35 -3.00
C PHE A 106 10.04 16.35 -1.83
N LEU A 107 11.20 15.90 -1.36
CA LEU A 107 11.27 15.06 -0.16
C LEU A 107 10.86 15.79 1.09
N ASP A 108 11.30 17.03 1.26
CA ASP A 108 11.00 17.79 2.48
C ASP A 108 9.49 17.95 2.65
N ARG A 109 8.76 18.20 1.55
CA ARG A 109 7.28 18.22 1.55
C ARG A 109 6.62 16.85 1.85
N ARG A 110 7.39 15.76 1.83
CA ARG A 110 6.94 14.38 2.08
C ARG A 110 7.57 13.77 3.33
N ARG A 111 8.37 14.55 4.07
CA ARG A 111 9.15 14.11 5.23
C ARG A 111 8.30 13.34 6.24
N ASP A 112 7.22 13.94 6.70
CA ASP A 112 6.33 13.33 7.71
C ASP A 112 5.80 11.95 7.27
N THR A 113 5.46 11.81 5.99
CA THR A 113 5.00 10.52 5.43
C THR A 113 6.13 9.50 5.43
N VAL A 114 7.32 9.89 5.01
CA VAL A 114 8.49 9.00 4.98
C VAL A 114 8.89 8.58 6.38
N GLU A 115 8.92 9.51 7.33
CA GLU A 115 9.24 9.25 8.74
C GLU A 115 8.19 8.34 9.38
N PHE A 116 6.90 8.59 9.13
CA PHE A 116 5.83 7.70 9.58
C PHE A 116 5.99 6.28 9.04
N VAL A 117 6.20 6.12 7.73
CA VAL A 117 6.38 4.80 7.11
C VAL A 117 7.63 4.10 7.64
N ALA A 118 8.75 4.82 7.78
CA ALA A 118 9.97 4.27 8.34
C ALA A 118 9.78 3.80 9.79
N ALA A 119 9.12 4.61 10.62
CA ALA A 119 8.80 4.26 12.00
C ALA A 119 7.87 3.04 12.07
N LEU A 120 6.86 2.97 11.19
CA LEU A 120 5.93 1.84 11.10
C LEU A 120 6.66 0.54 10.74
N LEU A 121 7.50 0.58 9.70
CA LEU A 121 8.30 -0.56 9.25
C LEU A 121 9.27 -1.00 10.34
N ALA A 122 10.00 -0.08 10.96
CA ALA A 122 10.92 -0.38 12.06
C ALA A 122 10.18 -1.00 13.27
N ALA A 123 9.04 -0.43 13.65
CA ALA A 123 8.24 -0.92 14.75
C ALA A 123 7.71 -2.34 14.53
N THR A 124 7.61 -2.78 13.27
CA THR A 124 7.01 -4.08 12.92
C THR A 124 7.97 -5.12 12.40
N ALA A 125 9.18 -4.73 11.97
CA ALA A 125 10.18 -5.62 11.39
C ALA A 125 10.56 -6.80 12.31
N ALA A 126 10.62 -6.59 13.63
CA ALA A 126 10.99 -7.62 14.60
C ALA A 126 9.78 -8.26 15.32
N ARG A 127 8.55 -7.83 15.04
CA ARG A 127 7.37 -8.37 15.73
C ARG A 127 7.09 -9.79 15.21
N PRO A 128 6.88 -10.79 16.10
CA PRO A 128 6.42 -12.10 15.66
C PRO A 128 5.14 -11.99 14.85
N ALA A 129 5.12 -12.60 13.67
CA ALA A 129 3.96 -12.58 12.80
C ALA A 129 2.79 -13.33 13.46
N GLN A 130 1.66 -12.65 13.63
CA GLN A 130 0.41 -13.26 14.09
C GLN A 130 -0.37 -13.80 12.89
N LEU A 131 -0.03 -15.01 12.46
CA LEU A 131 -0.59 -15.65 11.26
C LEU A 131 -1.82 -16.53 11.54
N SER A 132 -2.28 -16.56 12.80
CA SER A 132 -3.30 -17.50 13.29
C SER A 132 -4.73 -17.22 12.82
N CYS A 133 -5.01 -16.05 12.26
CA CYS A 133 -6.36 -15.68 11.80
C CYS A 133 -6.63 -16.12 10.35
N PHE A 134 -5.60 -16.45 9.53
CA PHE A 134 -5.75 -16.92 8.14
C PHE A 134 -6.70 -16.09 7.25
N GLY A 135 -6.91 -14.80 7.56
CA GLY A 135 -7.89 -13.97 6.87
C GLY A 135 -9.35 -14.42 7.08
N LEU A 136 -9.64 -15.17 8.14
CA LEU A 136 -11.01 -15.61 8.44
C LEU A 136 -11.93 -14.46 8.86
N HIS A 137 -11.38 -13.30 9.22
CA HIS A 137 -12.22 -12.16 9.59
C HIS A 137 -13.01 -11.61 8.40
N GLU A 138 -12.44 -11.68 7.19
CA GLU A 138 -13.12 -11.35 5.95
C GLU A 138 -14.21 -12.37 5.58
N TRP A 139 -14.02 -13.64 5.96
CA TRP A 139 -15.03 -14.69 5.79
C TRP A 139 -16.18 -14.50 6.76
N ALA A 140 -15.87 -14.10 8.01
CA ALA A 140 -16.87 -13.79 9.01
C ALA A 140 -17.76 -12.59 8.62
N MET A 141 -17.26 -11.66 7.77
CA MET A 141 -18.07 -10.54 7.27
C MET A 141 -19.27 -10.99 6.41
N VAL A 142 -19.20 -12.18 5.79
CA VAL A 142 -20.28 -12.74 4.96
C VAL A 142 -20.97 -13.94 5.61
N TYR A 143 -20.55 -14.31 6.83
CA TYR A 143 -21.07 -15.46 7.55
C TYR A 143 -22.58 -15.36 7.78
N ARG A 144 -23.32 -16.36 7.29
CA ARG A 144 -24.78 -16.44 7.34
C ARG A 144 -25.50 -15.19 6.83
N SER A 145 -24.83 -14.33 6.07
CA SER A 145 -25.42 -13.13 5.46
C SER A 145 -25.96 -13.45 4.07
N GLU A 146 -27.10 -12.86 3.71
CA GLU A 146 -27.60 -12.84 2.34
C GLU A 146 -27.04 -11.65 1.54
N ASP A 147 -26.52 -10.63 2.24
CA ASP A 147 -26.08 -9.40 1.61
C ASP A 147 -24.57 -9.37 1.37
N VAL A 148 -24.16 -9.94 0.24
CA VAL A 148 -22.78 -9.88 -0.24
C VAL A 148 -22.60 -8.64 -1.13
N ARG A 149 -21.70 -7.73 -0.73
CA ARG A 149 -21.42 -6.47 -1.45
C ARG A 149 -20.96 -6.67 -2.90
N HIS A 150 -20.28 -7.77 -3.20
CA HIS A 150 -19.69 -8.06 -4.52
C HIS A 150 -20.41 -9.22 -5.24
N ARG A 151 -21.71 -9.06 -5.52
CA ARG A 151 -22.56 -10.11 -6.13
C ARG A 151 -22.07 -10.62 -7.50
N GLN A 152 -21.22 -9.85 -8.18
CA GLN A 152 -20.66 -10.22 -9.48
C GLN A 152 -19.60 -11.33 -9.40
N VAL A 153 -19.08 -11.62 -8.20
CA VAL A 153 -18.08 -12.67 -7.98
C VAL A 153 -18.63 -13.64 -6.94
N PRO A 154 -18.91 -14.90 -7.31
CA PRO A 154 -19.45 -15.87 -6.37
C PRO A 154 -18.42 -16.22 -5.29
N LEU A 155 -18.92 -16.56 -4.09
CA LEU A 155 -18.07 -17.13 -3.05
C LEU A 155 -17.49 -18.46 -3.54
N ARG A 156 -16.16 -18.62 -3.41
CA ARG A 156 -15.44 -19.82 -3.90
C ARG A 156 -16.01 -21.13 -3.34
N LEU A 157 -16.42 -21.14 -2.06
CA LEU A 157 -16.99 -22.32 -1.40
C LEU A 157 -18.53 -22.29 -1.35
N GLY A 158 -19.16 -21.31 -2.02
CA GLY A 158 -20.56 -20.99 -1.78
C GLY A 158 -20.81 -20.53 -0.34
N ARG A 159 -22.06 -20.24 -0.01
CA ARG A 159 -22.43 -19.78 1.34
C ARG A 159 -22.25 -20.87 2.39
N ALA A 160 -22.80 -22.06 2.15
CA ALA A 160 -22.74 -23.17 3.10
C ALA A 160 -21.29 -23.59 3.43
N GLY A 161 -20.41 -23.62 2.42
CA GLY A 161 -18.99 -23.94 2.63
C GLY A 161 -18.24 -22.85 3.38
N THR A 162 -18.51 -21.57 3.08
CA THR A 162 -17.98 -20.44 3.85
C THR A 162 -18.43 -20.49 5.31
N ASP A 163 -19.71 -20.78 5.55
CA ASP A 163 -20.27 -20.90 6.90
C ASP A 163 -19.63 -22.06 7.67
N ALA A 164 -19.45 -23.21 7.03
CA ALA A 164 -18.80 -24.38 7.64
C ALA A 164 -17.34 -24.09 8.04
N VAL A 165 -16.58 -23.38 7.20
CA VAL A 165 -15.20 -22.99 7.52
C VAL A 165 -15.19 -22.07 8.74
N VAL A 166 -16.03 -21.04 8.74
CA VAL A 166 -16.15 -20.09 9.85
C VAL A 166 -16.62 -20.79 11.13
N ASP A 167 -17.52 -21.77 11.03
CA ASP A 167 -18.01 -22.54 12.17
C ASP A 167 -16.94 -23.46 12.79
N SER A 168 -16.00 -23.95 11.96
CA SER A 168 -14.95 -24.90 12.34
C SER A 168 -13.70 -24.27 12.97
N MET A 169 -13.51 -22.94 12.88
CA MET A 169 -12.28 -22.26 13.28
C MET A 169 -12.52 -21.16 14.33
N SER A 170 -11.53 -20.95 15.22
CA SER A 170 -11.57 -19.86 16.19
C SER A 170 -10.97 -18.57 15.61
N LEU A 171 -11.73 -17.48 15.52
CA LEU A 171 -11.17 -16.15 15.19
C LEU A 171 -10.35 -15.63 16.37
N ARG A 172 -9.04 -15.47 16.17
CA ARG A 172 -8.11 -14.94 17.19
C ARG A 172 -7.60 -13.53 16.89
N CYS A 173 -7.91 -12.99 15.72
CA CYS A 173 -7.57 -11.62 15.33
C CYS A 173 -8.40 -10.60 16.12
N THR A 174 -7.86 -9.41 16.31
CA THR A 174 -8.59 -8.24 16.87
C THR A 174 -9.85 -7.90 16.06
N HIS A 175 -9.92 -8.37 14.82
CA HIS A 175 -11.12 -8.33 13.97
C HIS A 175 -12.21 -9.34 14.37
N PHE A 176 -12.19 -9.91 15.58
CA PHE A 176 -13.38 -10.54 16.17
C PHE A 176 -14.64 -9.65 16.04
N ASP A 177 -14.45 -8.32 16.03
CA ASP A 177 -15.47 -7.31 15.74
C ASP A 177 -16.23 -7.53 14.41
N ALA A 178 -15.66 -8.24 13.43
CA ALA A 178 -16.35 -8.56 12.19
C ALA A 178 -17.66 -9.33 12.43
N PHE A 179 -17.69 -10.26 13.40
CA PHE A 179 -18.95 -10.91 13.78
C PHE A 179 -19.96 -9.92 14.36
N ARG A 180 -19.51 -9.03 15.24
CA ARG A 180 -20.38 -8.05 15.90
C ARG A 180 -20.97 -7.04 14.92
N PHE A 181 -20.21 -6.63 13.91
CA PHE A 181 -20.64 -5.58 12.96
C PHE A 181 -21.37 -6.10 11.74
N PHE A 182 -21.08 -7.33 11.29
CA PHE A 182 -21.59 -7.82 10.00
C PHE A 182 -22.56 -9.00 10.10
N THR A 183 -22.83 -9.53 11.31
CA THR A 183 -23.75 -10.67 11.47
C THR A 183 -24.88 -10.37 12.48
N PRO A 184 -26.15 -10.70 12.16
CA PRO A 184 -27.29 -10.44 13.06
C PRO A 184 -27.29 -11.28 14.34
N ARG A 185 -26.52 -12.38 14.38
CA ARG A 185 -26.39 -13.30 15.52
C ARG A 185 -24.92 -13.51 15.85
N PRO A 186 -24.31 -12.67 16.71
CA PRO A 186 -22.94 -12.89 17.13
C PRO A 186 -22.84 -14.21 17.92
N ARG A 187 -21.94 -15.11 17.51
CA ARG A 187 -21.55 -16.27 18.33
C ARG A 187 -21.00 -15.74 19.65
N ARG A 188 -21.25 -16.45 20.75
CA ARG A 188 -20.69 -16.11 22.07
C ARG A 188 -19.16 -16.04 21.92
N ALA A 189 -18.60 -14.85 22.06
CA ALA A 189 -17.17 -14.62 22.01
C ALA A 189 -16.52 -15.55 23.04
N ILE A 190 -15.61 -16.43 22.61
CA ILE A 190 -14.71 -17.05 23.58
C ILE A 190 -13.81 -15.90 24.07
N PRO A 191 -13.74 -15.61 25.38
CA PRO A 191 -12.86 -14.58 25.89
C PRO A 191 -11.46 -14.83 25.37
N ASN A 192 -10.89 -13.83 24.70
CA ASN A 192 -9.53 -13.92 24.23
C ASN A 192 -8.64 -13.94 25.49
N THR A 193 -8.21 -15.13 25.96
CA THR A 193 -7.33 -15.29 27.13
C THR A 193 -5.88 -14.90 26.83
N SER A 194 -5.67 -14.02 25.85
CA SER A 194 -4.38 -13.36 25.69
C SER A 194 -4.26 -12.31 26.81
N PRO A 195 -3.11 -12.21 27.50
CA PRO A 195 -2.94 -11.22 28.55
C PRO A 195 -3.30 -9.85 27.98
N ALA A 196 -4.18 -9.15 28.69
CA ALA A 196 -4.80 -7.91 28.27
C ALA A 196 -3.74 -7.01 27.63
N THR A 197 -3.78 -6.89 26.31
CA THR A 197 -2.96 -5.88 25.66
C THR A 197 -3.68 -4.59 25.95
N THR A 198 -3.16 -3.85 26.91
CA THR A 198 -3.65 -2.53 27.28
C THR A 198 -3.90 -1.77 25.99
N ARG A 199 -5.13 -1.26 25.83
CA ARG A 199 -5.55 -0.48 24.68
C ARG A 199 -4.84 0.89 24.73
N SER A 200 -3.53 0.90 24.54
CA SER A 200 -2.76 2.12 24.38
C SER A 200 -2.99 2.64 22.96
N ALA A 201 -3.26 3.94 22.85
CA ALA A 201 -3.60 4.61 21.59
C ALA A 201 -2.52 4.50 20.48
N GLY A 202 -1.36 3.90 20.78
CA GLY A 202 -0.27 3.65 19.84
C GLY A 202 -0.17 2.22 19.31
N ASN A 203 -1.02 1.28 19.73
CA ASN A 203 -0.91 -0.13 19.36
C ASN A 203 -1.80 -0.52 18.16
N SER A 204 -1.80 0.32 17.11
CA SER A 204 -2.31 -0.13 15.81
C SER A 204 -1.32 -1.17 15.26
N PRO A 205 -1.70 -2.46 15.11
CA PRO A 205 -0.87 -3.36 14.34
C PRO A 205 -0.74 -2.77 12.93
N ALA A 206 0.49 -2.62 12.41
CA ALA A 206 0.71 -2.11 11.05
C ALA A 206 0.04 -2.97 9.97
N ALA A 207 -0.38 -4.19 10.31
CA ALA A 207 -1.22 -5.03 9.47
C ALA A 207 -2.65 -4.46 9.27
N CYS A 208 -3.04 -3.44 10.04
CA CYS A 208 -4.35 -2.82 9.93
C CYS A 208 -4.24 -1.29 10.07
N THR A 209 -3.78 -0.64 9.02
CA THR A 209 -4.01 0.79 8.81
C THR A 209 -5.52 1.05 8.93
N ARG A 210 -5.92 2.00 9.78
CA ARG A 210 -7.32 2.38 10.07
C ARG A 210 -8.19 2.40 8.81
N VAL A 211 -9.03 1.38 8.68
CA VAL A 211 -10.06 1.28 7.65
C VAL A 211 -11.35 1.08 8.44
N TRP A 212 -12.23 2.10 8.37
CA TRP A 212 -13.57 2.20 8.97
C TRP A 212 -13.69 2.68 10.43
N THR A 213 -13.62 4.00 10.62
CA THR A 213 -14.62 4.67 11.45
C THR A 213 -15.52 5.50 10.54
N CYS A 214 -16.53 4.86 9.97
CA CYS A 214 -17.71 5.56 9.45
C CYS A 214 -18.93 4.82 9.99
N THR A 215 -19.16 5.00 11.28
CA THR A 215 -20.43 4.62 11.92
C THR A 215 -21.43 5.75 11.69
N SER A 216 -22.48 5.40 10.96
CA SER A 216 -23.83 5.98 11.06
C SER A 216 -23.99 7.50 10.93
N GLY A 217 -24.55 7.91 9.79
CA GLY A 217 -25.58 8.96 9.77
C GLY A 217 -25.11 10.40 9.93
N ARG A 218 -24.42 10.94 8.93
CA ARG A 218 -24.70 12.27 8.34
C ARG A 218 -23.77 12.52 7.16
N SER A 219 -24.39 12.61 5.99
CA SER A 219 -23.81 13.04 4.73
C SER A 219 -23.47 14.52 4.76
N SER A 220 -22.18 14.88 4.85
CA SER A 220 -21.69 16.20 4.44
C SER A 220 -20.16 16.34 4.33
N TRP A 221 -19.38 15.29 4.11
CA TRP A 221 -17.93 15.44 3.88
C TRP A 221 -17.41 14.48 2.82
N CYS A 222 -17.79 14.76 1.57
CA CYS A 222 -17.11 14.30 0.36
C CYS A 222 -17.14 15.45 -0.65
N ARG A 223 -16.22 16.40 -0.47
CA ARG A 223 -15.53 17.12 -1.53
C ARG A 223 -14.04 17.02 -1.24
#